data_AF-A0A061AM21-F1
#
_entry.id   AF-A0A061AM21-F1
#
_cell.length_a   1.000
_cell.length_b   1.000
_cell.length_c   1.000
_cell.angle_alpha   90.00
_cell.angle_beta   90.00
_cell.angle_gamma   90.00
#
_symmetry.space_group_name_H-M   'P 1'
#
loop_
_entity.id
_entity.type
_entity.pdbx_description
1 polymer ?
#
loop_
_entity_poly.entity_id
_entity_poly.type
_entity_poly.pdbx_seq_one_letter_code
_entity_poly.pdbx_strand_id
1 'polypeptide(L)'
;MTFVLMMDSTYRDLATRTLSLLKQTGEYRIIILLVGAPGSGKSTIAQRVVDILNEQHSTLGKHHSEKHITGGDLLHSNDDLPKYDPSTPIDIEDDNYTPTIDHDTSSSRTIIRGRGGDDTAIKIESSCISSHNKDSTFAQVIPMDGFHLPRSILTQFKDSTTAILRRGSPFTFDSSLVVRLVSTLNDTLHVNAQGLEPLDTCTTDIPDIYIPSFDHAEHDPKQYGTKIHGSARVLIMEGLYLLLDDPVWGKIARCLEPSVEREEVDMAQVSRIKENNVGEIPVPNGKNHEFWKILIDDSKMLQRVGKRHVKAGIVKTLEEGEERVKVNDLPNGKRVYRESFRGDIDIVSIDDQKETN
;
A
#
# COMPACT_ATOMS: atom_id res chain seq x y z
N MET A 1 -2.86 30.93 8.63
CA MET A 1 -3.26 31.24 7.23
C MET A 1 -2.10 31.13 6.23
N THR A 2 -0.84 31.05 6.69
CA THR A 2 0.37 31.03 5.82
C THR A 2 0.84 29.64 5.37
N PHE A 3 0.37 28.55 6.00
CA PHE A 3 0.83 27.18 5.68
C PHE A 3 0.14 26.54 4.46
N VAL A 4 -1.08 26.97 4.11
CA VAL A 4 -1.89 26.38 3.03
C VAL A 4 -1.40 26.81 1.63
N LEU A 5 -0.70 27.94 1.53
CA LEU A 5 -0.28 28.56 0.27
C LEU A 5 1.02 27.99 -0.33
N MET A 6 1.69 27.04 0.33
CA MET A 6 2.96 26.44 -0.13
C MET A 6 2.89 24.91 -0.36
N MET A 7 1.69 24.35 -0.48
CA MET A 7 1.52 22.95 -0.90
C MET A 7 1.19 22.89 -2.38
N ASP A 8 1.89 22.01 -3.10
CA ASP A 8 1.57 21.62 -4.47
C ASP A 8 0.07 21.28 -4.56
N SER A 9 -0.63 21.85 -5.55
CA SER A 9 -2.07 21.66 -5.70
C SER A 9 -2.43 20.19 -5.90
N THR A 10 -1.51 19.38 -6.45
CA THR A 10 -1.69 17.95 -6.69
C THR A 10 -2.16 17.21 -5.43
N TYR A 11 -1.63 17.53 -4.24
CA TYR A 11 -2.06 16.85 -3.00
C TYR A 11 -3.53 17.12 -2.68
N ARG A 12 -4.00 18.36 -2.90
CA ARG A 12 -5.40 18.75 -2.70
C ARG A 12 -6.29 18.14 -3.77
N ASP A 13 -5.84 18.14 -5.02
CA ASP A 13 -6.59 17.57 -6.15
C ASP A 13 -6.80 16.06 -5.97
N LEU A 14 -5.76 15.34 -5.54
CA LEU A 14 -5.84 13.91 -5.18
C LEU A 14 -6.78 13.69 -4.00
N ALA A 15 -6.72 14.48 -2.93
CA ALA A 15 -7.64 14.36 -1.81
C ALA A 15 -9.11 14.63 -2.21
N THR A 16 -9.35 15.67 -3.02
CA THR A 16 -10.69 15.97 -3.57
C THR A 16 -11.19 14.82 -4.45
N ARG A 17 -10.32 14.22 -5.25
CA ARG A 17 -10.65 13.04 -6.05
C ARG A 17 -11.00 11.85 -5.17
N THR A 18 -10.21 11.56 -4.15
CA THR A 18 -10.47 10.47 -3.18
C THR A 18 -11.85 10.60 -2.53
N LEU A 19 -12.22 11.80 -2.07
CA LEU A 19 -13.56 12.03 -1.49
C LEU A 19 -14.67 11.88 -2.53
N SER A 20 -14.41 12.28 -3.78
CA SER A 20 -15.36 12.10 -4.88
C SER A 20 -15.57 10.62 -5.21
N LEU A 21 -14.50 9.81 -5.20
CA LEU A 21 -14.57 8.36 -5.38
C LEU A 21 -15.38 7.72 -4.24
N LEU A 22 -15.06 8.05 -2.99
CA LEU A 22 -15.80 7.57 -1.81
C LEU A 22 -17.29 7.95 -1.88
N LYS A 23 -17.61 9.15 -2.39
CA LYS A 23 -19.00 9.58 -2.59
C LYS A 23 -19.73 8.74 -3.64
N GLN A 24 -19.07 8.48 -4.77
CA GLN A 24 -19.68 7.87 -5.94
C GLN A 24 -19.82 6.35 -5.81
N THR A 25 -19.03 5.72 -4.95
CA THR A 25 -19.12 4.27 -4.79
C THR A 25 -20.37 3.81 -4.03
N GLY A 26 -20.91 4.61 -3.10
CA GLY A 26 -22.00 4.18 -2.21
C GLY A 26 -21.59 3.16 -1.13
N GLU A 27 -20.33 2.70 -1.16
CA GLU A 27 -19.74 1.79 -0.19
C GLU A 27 -19.12 2.54 1.00
N TYR A 28 -18.90 1.82 2.10
CA TYR A 28 -18.37 2.35 3.34
C TYR A 28 -16.93 2.83 3.19
N ARG A 29 -16.10 2.09 2.45
CA ARG A 29 -14.68 2.39 2.29
C ARG A 29 -14.17 2.12 0.89
N ILE A 30 -13.06 2.76 0.55
CA ILE A 30 -12.36 2.63 -0.73
C ILE A 30 -10.87 2.28 -0.52
N ILE A 31 -10.24 1.71 -1.55
CA ILE A 31 -8.79 1.49 -1.59
C ILE A 31 -8.14 2.14 -2.80
N ILE A 32 -7.00 2.79 -2.60
CA ILE A 32 -6.17 3.32 -3.68
C ILE A 32 -4.84 2.57 -3.65
N LEU A 33 -4.45 1.97 -4.79
CA LEU A 33 -3.11 1.41 -4.95
C LEU A 33 -2.19 2.47 -5.55
N LEU A 34 -1.27 3.00 -4.75
CA LEU A 34 -0.29 4.00 -5.17
C LEU A 34 1.06 3.34 -5.46
N VAL A 35 1.39 3.24 -6.74
CA VAL A 35 2.61 2.60 -7.24
C VAL A 35 3.62 3.62 -7.71
N GLY A 36 4.90 3.39 -7.42
CA GLY A 36 5.98 4.21 -7.96
C GLY A 36 7.35 3.58 -7.73
N ALA A 37 8.29 3.88 -8.64
CA ALA A 37 9.68 3.47 -8.49
C ALA A 37 10.32 4.00 -7.18
N PRO A 38 11.44 3.42 -6.71
CA PRO A 38 12.20 3.99 -5.60
C PRO A 38 12.49 5.48 -5.83
N GLY A 39 12.36 6.31 -4.79
CA GLY A 39 12.58 7.75 -4.88
C GLY A 39 11.48 8.57 -5.58
N SER A 40 10.41 7.94 -6.08
CA SER A 40 9.27 8.60 -6.72
C SER A 40 8.47 9.55 -5.82
N GLY A 41 8.53 9.37 -4.50
CA GLY A 41 7.75 10.17 -3.54
C GLY A 41 6.40 9.54 -3.14
N LYS A 42 6.17 8.26 -3.45
CA LYS A 42 4.93 7.54 -3.10
C LYS A 42 4.49 7.67 -1.63
N SER A 43 5.38 7.39 -0.68
CA SER A 43 5.05 7.50 0.76
C SER A 43 4.74 8.95 1.16
N THR A 44 5.43 9.93 0.57
CA THR A 44 5.15 11.35 0.79
C THR A 44 3.78 11.75 0.24
N ILE A 45 3.46 11.39 -1.01
CA ILE A 45 2.16 11.68 -1.62
C ILE A 45 1.03 11.02 -0.82
N ALA A 46 1.15 9.72 -0.51
CA ALA A 46 0.16 8.99 0.28
C ALA A 46 -0.10 9.69 1.63
N GLN A 47 0.97 10.01 2.36
CA GLN A 47 0.84 10.65 3.66
C GLN A 47 0.22 12.04 3.58
N ARG A 48 0.64 12.87 2.61
CA ARG A 48 0.07 14.22 2.42
C ARG A 48 -1.42 14.17 2.09
N VAL A 49 -1.85 13.23 1.25
CA VAL A 49 -3.27 13.05 0.91
C VAL A 49 -4.05 12.60 2.14
N VAL A 50 -3.55 11.61 2.89
CA VAL A 50 -4.15 11.14 4.14
C VAL A 50 -4.25 12.26 5.19
N ASP A 51 -3.21 13.07 5.36
CA ASP A 51 -3.21 14.21 6.28
C ASP A 51 -4.32 15.21 5.93
N ILE A 52 -4.46 15.58 4.66
CA ILE A 52 -5.52 16.49 4.17
C ILE A 52 -6.91 15.90 4.43
N LEU A 53 -7.11 14.61 4.13
CA LEU A 53 -8.39 13.93 4.33
C LEU A 53 -8.78 13.87 5.81
N ASN A 54 -7.83 13.54 6.70
CA ASN A 54 -8.06 13.50 8.13
C ASN A 54 -8.28 14.89 8.74
N GLU A 55 -7.58 15.92 8.26
CA GLU A 55 -7.84 17.31 8.65
C GLU A 55 -9.26 17.75 8.24
N GLN A 56 -9.65 17.49 6.98
CA GLN A 56 -11.00 17.76 6.50
C GLN A 56 -12.06 16.99 7.27
N HIS A 57 -11.81 15.72 7.58
CA HIS A 57 -12.69 14.92 8.41
C HIS A 57 -12.89 15.53 9.80
N SER A 58 -11.80 15.90 10.47
CA SER A 58 -11.85 16.50 11.81
C SER A 58 -12.52 17.87 11.87
N THR A 59 -12.46 18.64 10.78
CA THR A 59 -12.97 20.03 10.72
C THR A 59 -14.35 20.15 10.11
N LEU A 60 -14.70 19.26 9.17
CA LEU A 60 -15.91 19.33 8.35
C LEU A 60 -16.82 18.12 8.53
N GLY A 61 -16.42 17.06 9.24
CA GLY A 61 -17.29 15.94 9.55
C GLY A 61 -18.52 16.42 10.32
N LYS A 62 -19.70 16.34 9.69
CA LYS A 62 -20.92 16.98 10.22
C LYS A 62 -21.78 16.04 11.04
N HIS A 63 -21.67 14.72 10.80
CA HIS A 63 -22.54 13.74 11.42
C HIS A 63 -21.75 12.54 12.00
N HIS A 64 -21.86 12.37 13.32
CA HIS A 64 -21.66 11.07 13.95
C HIS A 64 -23.00 10.35 13.90
N SER A 65 -23.10 9.34 13.03
CA SER A 65 -24.32 8.54 12.96
C SER A 65 -24.34 7.53 14.10
N GLU A 66 -25.45 7.45 14.83
CA GLU A 66 -25.74 6.29 15.71
C GLU A 66 -25.98 5.01 14.90
N LYS A 67 -26.03 5.11 13.56
CA LYS A 67 -26.14 3.94 12.69
C LYS A 67 -24.92 3.03 12.88
N HIS A 68 -25.24 1.75 12.96
CA HIS A 68 -24.28 0.67 12.83
C HIS A 68 -24.43 0.11 11.42
N ILE A 69 -23.35 0.14 10.64
CA ILE A 69 -23.30 -0.49 9.32
C ILE A 69 -22.68 -1.87 9.49
N THR A 70 -23.45 -2.90 9.18
CA THR A 70 -22.99 -4.29 9.19
C THR A 70 -22.42 -4.65 7.82
N GLY A 71 -21.19 -5.14 7.79
CA GLY A 71 -20.51 -5.62 6.60
C GLY A 71 -20.96 -7.01 6.15
N GLY A 72 -21.73 -7.73 6.99
CA GLY A 72 -22.22 -9.06 6.64
C GLY A 72 -21.11 -10.10 6.76
N ASP A 73 -20.98 -10.96 5.74
CA ASP A 73 -19.95 -12.02 5.69
C ASP A 73 -18.61 -11.44 5.21
N LEU A 74 -17.84 -10.91 6.16
CA LEU A 74 -16.54 -10.30 5.90
C LEU A 74 -15.42 -11.35 5.94
N LEU A 75 -14.36 -11.08 5.18
CA LEU A 75 -13.10 -11.85 5.19
C LEU A 75 -13.21 -13.29 4.64
N HIS A 76 -14.28 -13.61 3.92
CA HIS A 76 -14.54 -14.92 3.28
C HIS A 76 -13.42 -15.37 2.35
N SER A 77 -12.61 -14.44 1.81
CA SER A 77 -11.44 -14.81 1.03
C SER A 77 -10.49 -15.73 1.81
N ASN A 78 -10.48 -15.69 3.14
CA ASN A 78 -9.58 -16.49 3.98
C ASN A 78 -10.06 -17.92 4.25
N ASP A 79 -11.30 -18.27 3.90
CA ASP A 79 -11.90 -19.56 4.23
C ASP A 79 -11.25 -20.75 3.49
N ASP A 80 -10.57 -20.46 2.37
CA ASP A 80 -9.89 -21.43 1.53
C ASP A 80 -8.46 -21.76 1.98
N LEU A 81 -7.95 -21.05 3.00
CA LEU A 81 -6.58 -21.19 3.43
C LEU A 81 -6.34 -22.51 4.18
N PRO A 82 -5.26 -23.25 3.87
CA PRO A 82 -4.87 -24.43 4.63
C PRO A 82 -4.51 -24.06 6.07
N LYS A 83 -4.85 -24.94 7.02
CA LYS A 83 -4.47 -24.74 8.43
C LYS A 83 -2.96 -24.74 8.60
N TYR A 84 -2.47 -23.85 9.44
CA TYR A 84 -1.07 -23.80 9.83
C TYR A 84 -0.66 -25.06 10.60
N ASP A 85 0.45 -25.64 10.19
CA ASP A 85 1.11 -26.75 10.89
C ASP A 85 2.60 -26.39 11.08
N PRO A 86 3.07 -26.17 12.31
CA PRO A 86 4.46 -25.79 12.58
C PRO A 86 5.47 -26.89 12.19
N SER A 87 5.02 -28.11 11.91
CA SER A 87 5.89 -29.20 11.45
C SER A 87 6.04 -29.26 9.93
N THR A 88 5.20 -28.55 9.18
CA THR A 88 5.27 -28.50 7.71
C THR A 88 6.37 -27.53 7.27
N PRO A 89 7.40 -27.98 6.52
CA PRO A 89 8.44 -27.08 6.03
C PRO A 89 7.88 -26.01 5.10
N ILE A 90 8.36 -24.78 5.26
CA ILE A 90 8.05 -23.65 4.38
C ILE A 90 9.12 -23.57 3.30
N ASP A 91 8.73 -23.62 2.02
CA ASP A 91 9.64 -23.28 0.93
C ASP A 91 9.79 -21.75 0.85
N ILE A 92 10.86 -21.26 1.47
CA ILE A 92 11.14 -19.82 1.58
C ILE A 92 11.43 -19.13 0.24
N GLU A 93 11.72 -19.90 -0.82
CA GLU A 93 11.98 -19.38 -2.17
C GLU A 93 10.77 -19.51 -3.10
N ASP A 94 9.71 -20.23 -2.71
CA ASP A 94 8.50 -20.35 -3.52
C ASP A 94 7.68 -19.05 -3.47
N ASP A 95 7.72 -18.28 -4.56
CA ASP A 95 6.96 -17.03 -4.68
C ASP A 95 5.44 -17.28 -4.75
N ASN A 96 5.03 -18.49 -5.15
CA ASN A 96 3.63 -18.92 -5.20
C ASN A 96 3.19 -19.67 -3.93
N TYR A 97 3.98 -19.63 -2.84
CA TYR A 97 3.64 -20.27 -1.58
C TYR A 97 2.20 -19.93 -1.16
N THR A 98 1.39 -20.96 -0.88
CA THR A 98 0.03 -20.76 -0.39
C THR A 98 0.09 -20.40 1.10
N PRO A 99 -0.39 -19.20 1.51
CA PRO A 99 -0.42 -18.85 2.92
C PRO A 99 -1.19 -19.88 3.76
N THR A 100 -0.90 -19.93 5.05
CA THR A 100 -1.59 -20.79 6.00
C THR A 100 -2.31 -19.95 7.05
N ILE A 101 -3.37 -20.50 7.62
CA ILE A 101 -4.22 -19.81 8.59
C ILE A 101 -4.26 -20.56 9.93
N ASP A 102 -4.23 -19.80 11.01
CA ASP A 102 -4.38 -20.30 12.37
C ASP A 102 -5.45 -19.47 13.08
N HIS A 103 -6.41 -20.15 13.71
CA HIS A 103 -7.49 -19.51 14.46
C HIS A 103 -7.32 -19.83 15.93
N ASP A 104 -7.02 -18.81 16.72
CA ASP A 104 -7.08 -18.91 18.17
C ASP A 104 -8.52 -18.64 18.64
N THR A 105 -9.28 -19.73 18.80
CA THR A 105 -10.66 -19.70 19.29
C THR A 105 -10.78 -19.10 20.70
N SER A 106 -9.70 -19.09 21.48
CA SER A 106 -9.71 -18.55 22.85
C SER A 106 -9.59 -17.03 22.90
N SER A 107 -8.97 -16.41 21.88
CA SER A 107 -8.75 -14.97 21.82
C SER A 107 -9.48 -14.25 20.67
N SER A 108 -10.27 -14.98 19.86
CA SER A 108 -10.94 -14.44 18.65
C SER A 108 -9.94 -13.76 17.70
N ARG A 109 -8.77 -14.38 17.55
CA ARG A 109 -7.69 -13.92 16.68
C ARG A 109 -7.44 -14.91 15.57
N THR A 110 -7.19 -14.37 14.38
CA THR A 110 -6.78 -15.16 13.22
C THR A 110 -5.39 -14.69 12.80
N ILE A 111 -4.46 -15.61 12.58
CA ILE A 111 -3.11 -15.33 12.09
C ILE A 111 -2.92 -16.01 10.75
N ILE A 112 -2.45 -15.25 9.76
CA ILE A 112 -2.16 -15.75 8.41
C ILE A 112 -0.66 -15.59 8.16
N ARG A 113 0.00 -16.69 7.75
CA ARG A 113 1.45 -16.78 7.55
C ARG A 113 1.77 -17.15 6.11
N GLY A 114 2.76 -16.47 5.54
CA GLY A 114 3.34 -16.80 4.26
C GLY A 114 4.74 -17.37 4.42
N ARG A 115 5.54 -17.21 3.37
CA ARG A 115 6.90 -17.77 3.33
C ARG A 115 7.91 -17.02 4.21
N GLY A 116 7.56 -15.82 4.66
CA GLY A 116 8.34 -15.04 5.64
C GLY A 116 8.07 -15.43 7.10
N GLY A 117 7.13 -16.35 7.34
CA GLY A 117 6.81 -16.85 8.68
C GLY A 117 6.09 -15.81 9.55
N ASP A 118 6.41 -15.82 10.84
CA ASP A 118 5.77 -14.93 11.83
C ASP A 118 6.13 -13.45 11.64
N ASP A 119 7.33 -13.15 11.13
CA ASP A 119 7.82 -11.77 10.98
C ASP A 119 7.01 -10.94 9.97
N THR A 120 6.44 -11.61 8.95
CA THR A 120 5.60 -11.00 7.92
C THR A 120 4.10 -11.24 8.13
N ALA A 121 3.71 -11.96 9.19
CA ALA A 121 2.36 -12.45 9.38
C ALA A 121 1.30 -11.34 9.48
N ILE A 122 0.09 -11.66 9.02
CA ILE A 122 -1.10 -10.83 9.17
C ILE A 122 -1.89 -11.36 10.36
N LYS A 123 -2.31 -10.48 11.26
CA LYS A 123 -3.21 -10.81 12.38
C LYS A 123 -4.51 -10.04 12.24
N ILE A 124 -5.63 -10.74 12.34
CA ILE A 124 -6.96 -10.16 12.33
C ILE A 124 -7.53 -10.29 13.74
N GLU A 125 -7.98 -9.18 14.32
CA GLU A 125 -8.65 -9.16 15.62
C GLU A 125 -10.09 -8.68 15.45
N SER A 126 -11.04 -9.56 15.75
CA SER A 126 -12.46 -9.19 15.83
C SER A 126 -12.65 -8.30 17.06
N SER A 127 -12.54 -6.98 16.88
CA SER A 127 -12.71 -6.04 17.98
C SER A 127 -14.14 -6.08 18.48
N CYS A 128 -14.35 -6.44 19.75
CA CYS A 128 -15.55 -6.04 20.47
C CYS A 128 -15.52 -4.51 20.59
N ILE A 129 -16.50 -3.86 19.98
CA ILE A 129 -16.63 -2.40 19.88
C ILE A 129 -16.57 -1.80 21.29
N SER A 130 -15.48 -1.08 21.61
CA SER A 130 -15.53 -0.11 22.71
C SER A 130 -15.97 1.23 22.12
N SER A 131 -17.08 1.74 22.62
CA SER A 131 -17.83 2.90 22.10
C SER A 131 -17.08 4.25 22.15
N HIS A 132 -15.80 4.27 22.52
CA HIS A 132 -14.96 5.47 22.57
C HIS A 132 -13.50 5.15 22.24
N ASN A 133 -13.22 4.65 21.05
CA ASN A 133 -11.83 4.41 20.65
C ASN A 133 -11.18 5.73 20.16
N LYS A 134 -10.35 6.34 21.01
CA LYS A 134 -9.52 7.51 20.66
C LYS A 134 -8.52 7.21 19.54
N ASP A 135 -8.29 5.93 19.23
CA ASP A 135 -7.46 5.42 18.13
C ASP A 135 -8.32 5.06 16.88
N SER A 136 -9.16 5.96 16.40
CA SER A 136 -9.82 5.81 15.09
C SER A 136 -9.23 6.80 14.08
N THR A 137 -9.15 6.40 12.82
CA THR A 137 -8.67 7.25 11.72
C THR A 137 -9.63 7.15 10.55
N PHE A 138 -9.82 8.24 9.81
CA PHE A 138 -10.70 8.27 8.65
C PHE A 138 -9.99 7.77 7.39
N ALA A 139 -8.76 8.23 7.17
CA ALA A 139 -7.89 7.83 6.08
C ALA A 139 -6.58 7.25 6.62
N GLN A 140 -5.99 6.29 5.91
CA GLN A 140 -4.78 5.60 6.36
C GLN A 140 -3.87 5.17 5.20
N VAL A 141 -2.56 5.34 5.40
CA VAL A 141 -1.53 4.76 4.52
C VAL A 141 -1.23 3.32 4.94
N ILE A 142 -1.12 2.41 3.96
CA ILE A 142 -0.75 1.01 4.15
C ILE A 142 0.54 0.74 3.34
N PRO A 143 1.72 0.72 3.98
CA PRO A 143 2.97 0.47 3.27
C PRO A 143 3.15 -1.01 2.94
N MET A 144 3.60 -1.32 1.72
CA MET A 144 4.01 -2.67 1.30
C MET A 144 5.32 -3.13 1.96
N ASP A 145 6.15 -2.19 2.41
CA ASP A 145 7.53 -2.45 2.85
C ASP A 145 7.64 -3.42 4.03
N GLY A 146 6.61 -3.52 4.88
CA GLY A 146 6.59 -4.48 5.98
C GLY A 146 6.62 -5.95 5.53
N PHE A 147 6.31 -6.23 4.27
CA PHE A 147 6.35 -7.58 3.71
C PHE A 147 7.69 -7.94 3.07
N HIS A 148 8.76 -7.17 3.28
CA HIS A 148 10.10 -7.66 2.94
C HIS A 148 10.36 -8.97 3.68
N LEU A 149 10.94 -9.95 2.99
CA LEU A 149 11.43 -11.14 3.68
C LEU A 149 12.52 -10.71 4.70
N PRO A 150 12.50 -11.27 5.91
CA PRO A 150 13.53 -11.03 6.91
C PRO A 150 14.92 -11.38 6.37
N ARG A 151 15.96 -10.67 6.80
CA ARG A 151 17.35 -11.02 6.42
C ARG A 151 17.72 -12.44 6.82
N SER A 152 17.22 -12.91 7.96
CA SER A 152 17.37 -14.30 8.42
C SER A 152 16.85 -15.32 7.38
N ILE A 153 15.76 -15.01 6.68
CA ILE A 153 15.21 -15.81 5.59
C ILE A 153 16.06 -15.66 4.33
N LEU A 154 16.40 -14.43 3.91
CA LEU A 154 17.22 -14.20 2.70
C LEU A 154 18.60 -14.85 2.78
N THR A 155 19.19 -14.97 3.97
CA THR A 155 20.48 -15.67 4.16
C THR A 155 20.40 -17.18 3.93
N GLN A 156 19.20 -17.75 3.96
CA GLN A 156 18.95 -19.18 3.75
C GLN A 156 18.67 -19.54 2.28
N PHE A 157 18.55 -18.55 1.40
CA PHE A 157 18.35 -18.79 -0.03
C PHE A 157 19.54 -19.53 -0.63
N LYS A 158 19.30 -20.37 -1.64
CA LYS A 158 20.32 -21.08 -2.42
C LYS A 158 21.40 -20.14 -2.93
N ASP A 159 21.01 -18.95 -3.39
CA ASP A 159 21.91 -17.84 -3.71
C ASP A 159 21.61 -16.62 -2.81
N SER A 160 22.01 -16.74 -1.56
CA SER A 160 21.86 -15.67 -0.56
C SER A 160 22.61 -14.39 -0.92
N THR A 161 23.71 -14.48 -1.68
CA THR A 161 24.47 -13.30 -2.13
C THR A 161 23.61 -12.46 -3.08
N THR A 162 23.00 -13.10 -4.08
CA THR A 162 22.07 -12.41 -4.99
C THR A 162 20.82 -11.93 -4.24
N ALA A 163 20.24 -12.73 -3.34
CA ALA A 163 19.05 -12.35 -2.58
C ALA A 163 19.28 -11.08 -1.74
N ILE A 164 20.43 -10.97 -1.07
CA ILE A 164 20.81 -9.79 -0.27
C ILE A 164 21.13 -8.60 -1.19
N LEU A 165 21.88 -8.81 -2.28
CA LEU A 165 22.25 -7.77 -3.23
C LEU A 165 21.02 -7.16 -3.90
N ARG A 166 20.05 -8.01 -4.24
CA ARG A 166 18.81 -7.67 -4.96
C ARG A 166 17.64 -7.43 -4.02
N ARG A 167 17.86 -7.27 -2.71
CA ARG A 167 16.80 -6.99 -1.74
C ARG A 167 16.03 -5.74 -2.15
N GLY A 168 14.71 -5.84 -2.12
CA GLY A 168 13.79 -4.87 -2.71
C GLY A 168 13.29 -5.28 -4.10
N SER A 169 13.82 -6.35 -4.71
CA SER A 169 13.24 -6.98 -5.91
C SER A 169 12.00 -7.81 -5.56
N PRO A 170 11.08 -8.10 -6.52
CA PRO A 170 9.81 -8.78 -6.23
C PRO A 170 9.93 -10.09 -5.44
N PHE A 171 10.91 -10.94 -5.78
CA PHE A 171 11.14 -12.23 -5.13
C PHE A 171 11.70 -12.12 -3.68
N THR A 172 11.98 -10.91 -3.18
CA THR A 172 12.51 -10.67 -1.83
C THR A 172 11.44 -10.19 -0.85
N PHE A 173 10.17 -10.30 -1.22
CA PHE A 173 8.99 -10.02 -0.39
C PHE A 173 8.19 -11.30 -0.15
N ASP A 174 7.38 -11.30 0.91
CA ASP A 174 6.29 -12.27 1.07
C ASP A 174 5.09 -11.86 0.19
N SER A 175 5.28 -11.97 -1.12
CA SER A 175 4.35 -11.56 -2.18
C SER A 175 2.96 -12.18 -2.02
N SER A 176 2.91 -13.47 -1.68
CA SER A 176 1.67 -14.21 -1.42
C SER A 176 0.83 -13.60 -0.28
N LEU A 177 1.47 -13.09 0.78
CA LEU A 177 0.79 -12.38 1.86
C LEU A 177 0.31 -10.99 1.45
N VAL A 178 1.03 -10.28 0.58
CA VAL A 178 0.54 -9.01 0.05
C VAL A 178 -0.73 -9.24 -0.78
N VAL A 179 -0.75 -10.27 -1.63
CA VAL A 179 -1.96 -10.70 -2.36
C VAL A 179 -3.09 -10.99 -1.37
N ARG A 180 -2.80 -11.79 -0.34
CA ARG A 180 -3.79 -12.18 0.67
C ARG A 180 -4.33 -10.99 1.47
N LEU A 181 -3.49 -10.02 1.80
CA LEU A 181 -3.90 -8.78 2.45
C LEU A 181 -4.88 -8.01 1.56
N VAL A 182 -4.56 -7.81 0.28
CA VAL A 182 -5.44 -7.06 -0.63
C VAL A 182 -6.76 -7.79 -0.85
N SER A 183 -6.76 -9.12 -0.99
CA SER A 183 -8.00 -9.90 -1.05
C SER A 183 -8.84 -9.73 0.23
N THR A 184 -8.21 -9.77 1.40
CA THR A 184 -8.87 -9.53 2.69
C THR A 184 -9.45 -8.12 2.77
N LEU A 185 -8.72 -7.11 2.31
CA LEU A 185 -9.20 -5.73 2.27
C LEU A 185 -10.34 -5.55 1.27
N ASN A 186 -10.29 -6.22 0.11
CA ASN A 186 -11.33 -6.20 -0.91
C ASN A 186 -12.68 -6.65 -0.35
N ASP A 187 -12.70 -7.71 0.47
CA ASP A 187 -13.92 -8.16 1.15
C ASP A 187 -14.55 -7.06 2.02
N THR A 188 -13.72 -6.16 2.59
CA THR A 188 -14.19 -5.04 3.42
C THR A 188 -14.63 -3.81 2.62
N LEU A 189 -14.43 -3.79 1.29
CA LEU A 189 -14.83 -2.67 0.44
C LEU A 189 -16.30 -2.75 0.00
N HIS A 190 -16.96 -3.90 0.18
CA HIS A 190 -18.32 -4.17 -0.27
C HIS A 190 -19.33 -4.09 0.90
N VAL A 191 -19.30 -2.95 1.59
CA VAL A 191 -20.13 -2.68 2.77
C VAL A 191 -21.00 -1.46 2.48
N ASN A 192 -22.29 -1.67 2.25
CA ASN A 192 -23.19 -0.61 1.80
C ASN A 192 -23.27 0.53 2.82
N ALA A 193 -22.99 1.75 2.37
CA ALA A 193 -23.11 2.98 3.15
C ALA A 193 -23.94 4.05 2.43
N GLN A 194 -24.92 3.63 1.62
CA GLN A 194 -25.74 4.55 0.83
C GLN A 194 -26.43 5.59 1.73
N GLY A 195 -26.24 6.87 1.40
CA GLY A 195 -26.79 7.99 2.17
C GLY A 195 -25.91 8.47 3.32
N LEU A 196 -24.71 7.91 3.50
CA LEU A 196 -23.66 8.50 4.33
C LEU A 196 -22.87 9.50 3.49
N GLU A 197 -22.67 10.74 3.98
CA GLU A 197 -21.80 11.67 3.28
C GLU A 197 -20.32 11.23 3.41
N PRO A 198 -19.43 11.61 2.48
CA PRO A 198 -18.06 11.08 2.44
C PRO A 198 -17.25 11.30 3.71
N LEU A 199 -17.45 12.43 4.39
CA LEU A 199 -16.73 12.80 5.61
C LEU A 199 -17.46 12.42 6.91
N ASP A 200 -18.63 11.78 6.82
CA ASP A 200 -19.36 11.33 8.01
C ASP A 200 -18.74 10.06 8.59
N THR A 201 -19.04 9.82 9.88
CA THR A 201 -18.66 8.58 10.57
C THR A 201 -19.89 7.76 10.97
N CYS A 202 -19.68 6.46 11.09
CA CYS A 202 -20.60 5.54 11.76
C CYS A 202 -19.80 4.41 12.40
N THR A 203 -20.48 3.54 13.15
CA THR A 203 -19.84 2.31 13.64
C THR A 203 -19.95 1.21 12.59
N THR A 204 -18.98 0.30 12.58
CA THR A 204 -18.92 -0.86 11.69
C THR A 204 -18.38 -2.08 12.43
N ASP A 205 -18.69 -3.26 11.93
CA ASP A 205 -18.17 -4.57 12.35
C ASP A 205 -16.89 -4.99 11.61
N ILE A 206 -16.38 -4.17 10.69
CA ILE A 206 -15.08 -4.41 10.04
C ILE A 206 -13.99 -4.52 11.12
N PRO A 207 -13.21 -5.62 11.15
CA PRO A 207 -12.22 -5.84 12.17
C PRO A 207 -10.96 -5.00 11.94
N ASP A 208 -10.16 -4.89 13.00
CA ASP A 208 -8.81 -4.36 12.89
C ASP A 208 -7.87 -5.43 12.34
N ILE A 209 -7.04 -5.05 11.36
CA ILE A 209 -6.06 -5.93 10.73
C ILE A 209 -4.67 -5.40 11.08
N TYR A 210 -3.79 -6.26 11.55
CA TYR A 210 -2.42 -5.93 11.89
C TYR A 210 -1.49 -6.58 10.89
N ILE A 211 -0.62 -5.78 10.29
CA ILE A 211 0.37 -6.19 9.30
C ILE A 211 1.77 -5.85 9.83
N PRO A 212 2.83 -6.46 9.30
CA PRO A 212 4.19 -6.04 9.62
C PRO A 212 4.43 -4.58 9.19
N SER A 213 5.25 -3.86 9.96
CA SER A 213 5.87 -2.61 9.49
C SER A 213 7.31 -2.90 9.06
N PHE A 214 8.01 -1.90 8.50
CA PHE A 214 9.44 -2.01 8.22
C PHE A 214 10.22 -1.08 9.14
N ASP A 215 11.21 -1.61 9.86
CA ASP A 215 12.09 -0.80 10.70
C ASP A 215 13.32 -0.39 9.91
N HIS A 216 13.49 0.91 9.66
CA HIS A 216 14.62 1.44 8.90
C HIS A 216 15.95 1.46 9.66
N ALA A 217 15.93 1.33 10.99
CA ALA A 217 17.13 1.20 11.80
C ALA A 217 17.62 -0.25 11.84
N GLU A 218 16.71 -1.21 11.99
CA GLU A 218 17.03 -2.64 11.96
C GLU A 218 17.20 -3.18 10.52
N HIS A 219 16.64 -2.46 9.54
CA HIS A 219 16.52 -2.89 8.15
C HIS A 219 15.78 -4.24 8.02
N ASP A 220 14.75 -4.48 8.82
CA ASP A 220 13.97 -5.71 8.79
C ASP A 220 12.49 -5.45 9.13
N PRO A 221 11.58 -6.36 8.77
CA PRO A 221 10.18 -6.24 9.11
C PRO A 221 9.97 -6.39 10.62
N LYS A 222 8.99 -5.66 11.15
CA LYS A 222 8.54 -5.74 12.53
C LYS A 222 7.12 -6.28 12.58
N GLN A 223 6.98 -7.45 13.18
CA GLN A 223 5.71 -8.15 13.33
C GLN A 223 4.62 -7.23 13.92
N TYR A 224 3.46 -7.20 13.26
CA TYR A 224 2.25 -6.44 13.66
C TYR A 224 2.50 -4.94 13.92
N GLY A 225 3.53 -4.35 13.31
CA GLY A 225 3.92 -2.96 13.54
C GLY A 225 2.98 -1.92 12.90
N THR A 226 2.01 -2.32 12.08
CA THR A 226 1.00 -1.43 11.51
C THR A 226 -0.40 -2.00 11.70
N LYS A 227 -1.29 -1.20 12.28
CA LYS A 227 -2.71 -1.52 12.48
C LYS A 227 -3.54 -0.83 11.41
N ILE A 228 -4.21 -1.57 10.55
CA ILE A 228 -5.24 -1.09 9.63
C ILE A 228 -6.56 -1.03 10.40
N HIS A 229 -7.10 0.18 10.56
CA HIS A 229 -8.30 0.37 11.36
C HIS A 229 -9.55 -0.06 10.60
N GLY A 230 -10.44 -0.81 11.25
CA GLY A 230 -11.75 -1.14 10.67
C GLY A 230 -12.62 0.10 10.40
N SER A 231 -12.40 1.17 11.16
CA SER A 231 -13.06 2.47 11.00
C SER A 231 -12.59 3.29 9.79
N ALA A 232 -11.41 3.02 9.23
CA ALA A 232 -10.87 3.81 8.12
C ALA A 232 -11.72 3.66 6.86
N ARG A 233 -12.22 4.77 6.31
CA ARG A 233 -13.02 4.78 5.08
C ARG A 233 -12.17 4.96 3.82
N VAL A 234 -10.93 5.43 3.97
CA VAL A 234 -9.99 5.57 2.86
C VAL A 234 -8.70 4.83 3.19
N LEU A 235 -8.35 3.86 2.36
CA LEU A 235 -7.07 3.15 2.44
C LEU A 235 -6.21 3.54 1.24
N ILE A 236 -4.99 4.03 1.47
CA ILE A 236 -4.00 4.25 0.41
C ILE A 236 -2.87 3.25 0.62
N MET A 237 -2.87 2.15 -0.14
CA MET A 237 -1.80 1.17 -0.10
C MET A 237 -0.70 1.57 -1.07
N GLU A 238 0.52 1.71 -0.56
CA GLU A 238 1.65 2.21 -1.34
C GLU A 238 2.79 1.19 -1.44
N GLY A 239 3.37 1.05 -2.63
CA GLY A 239 4.39 0.01 -2.88
C GLY A 239 4.94 0.04 -4.30
N LEU A 240 5.97 -0.76 -4.57
CA LEU A 240 6.56 -0.86 -5.91
C LEU A 240 5.71 -1.77 -6.81
N TYR A 241 5.20 -2.87 -6.29
CA TYR A 241 4.76 -4.01 -7.09
C TYR A 241 3.25 -4.25 -7.07
N LEU A 242 2.46 -3.35 -6.49
CA LEU A 242 1.01 -3.53 -6.31
C LEU A 242 0.24 -3.62 -7.64
N LEU A 243 0.82 -3.14 -8.74
CA LEU A 243 0.26 -3.25 -10.09
C LEU A 243 1.14 -4.07 -11.04
N LEU A 244 2.18 -4.74 -10.55
CA LEU A 244 3.09 -5.50 -11.40
C LEU A 244 2.36 -6.70 -12.03
N ASP A 245 2.35 -6.80 -13.37
CA ASP A 245 1.79 -7.92 -14.13
C ASP A 245 2.77 -9.10 -14.15
N ASP A 246 2.94 -9.68 -12.98
CA ASP A 246 3.73 -10.88 -12.69
C ASP A 246 2.79 -12.00 -12.19
N PRO A 247 3.15 -13.30 -12.29
CA PRO A 247 2.27 -14.39 -11.90
C PRO A 247 1.68 -14.30 -10.49
N VAL A 248 2.43 -13.76 -9.52
CA VAL A 248 1.95 -13.59 -8.13
C VAL A 248 1.39 -12.20 -7.94
N TRP A 249 2.21 -11.16 -8.18
CA TRP A 249 1.82 -9.77 -7.92
C TRP A 249 0.63 -9.32 -8.75
N GLY A 250 0.47 -9.86 -9.95
CA GLY A 250 -0.63 -9.50 -10.84
C GLY A 250 -1.99 -9.95 -10.31
N LYS A 251 -2.04 -10.84 -9.31
CA LYS A 251 -3.27 -11.20 -8.60
C LYS A 251 -3.83 -10.03 -7.79
N ILE A 252 -2.99 -9.08 -7.36
CA ILE A 252 -3.41 -7.90 -6.59
C ILE A 252 -4.40 -7.06 -7.39
N ALA A 253 -3.95 -6.54 -8.54
CA ALA A 253 -4.79 -5.69 -9.38
C ALA A 253 -6.01 -6.46 -9.91
N ARG A 254 -5.84 -7.73 -10.32
CA ARG A 254 -6.93 -8.57 -10.82
C ARG A 254 -7.98 -8.92 -9.76
N CYS A 255 -7.63 -8.89 -8.47
CA CYS A 255 -8.60 -9.07 -7.40
C CYS A 255 -9.55 -7.88 -7.27
N LEU A 256 -9.08 -6.66 -7.58
CA LEU A 256 -9.87 -5.44 -7.53
C LEU A 256 -10.58 -5.16 -8.87
N GLU A 257 -9.87 -5.36 -9.98
CA GLU A 257 -10.36 -5.15 -11.35
C GLU A 257 -9.98 -6.36 -12.24
N PRO A 258 -10.84 -7.39 -12.33
CA PRO A 258 -10.54 -8.61 -13.11
C PRO A 258 -10.27 -8.37 -14.60
N SER A 259 -10.80 -7.27 -15.15
CA SER A 259 -10.61 -6.84 -16.55
C SER A 259 -9.40 -5.93 -16.75
N VAL A 260 -8.56 -5.72 -15.74
CA VAL A 260 -7.39 -4.83 -15.86
C VAL A 260 -6.41 -5.40 -16.87
N GLU A 261 -6.00 -4.55 -17.81
CA GLU A 261 -5.03 -4.87 -18.84
C GLU A 261 -3.74 -4.08 -18.65
N ARG A 262 -2.65 -4.63 -19.18
CA ARG A 262 -1.37 -3.94 -19.23
C ARG A 262 -1.41 -2.89 -20.33
N GLU A 263 -0.80 -1.73 -20.04
CA GLU A 263 -0.61 -0.66 -21.01
C GLU A 263 0.88 -0.34 -21.08
N GLU A 264 1.46 -0.37 -22.28
CA GLU A 264 2.84 0.07 -22.47
C GLU A 264 2.92 1.58 -22.31
N VAL A 265 3.53 2.02 -21.21
CA VAL A 265 3.81 3.44 -20.99
C VAL A 265 5.03 3.82 -21.83
N ASP A 266 4.84 4.72 -22.80
CA ASP A 266 5.94 5.33 -23.53
C ASP A 266 6.70 6.29 -22.60
N MET A 267 7.87 5.87 -22.12
CA MET A 267 8.73 6.69 -21.26
C MET A 267 9.15 8.02 -21.92
N ALA A 268 9.15 8.11 -23.26
CA ALA A 268 9.38 9.38 -23.94
C ALA A 268 8.20 10.36 -23.78
N GLN A 269 6.97 9.86 -23.60
CA GLN A 269 5.81 10.68 -23.25
C GLN A 269 5.84 11.11 -21.79
N VAL A 270 6.32 10.25 -20.88
CA VAL A 270 6.51 10.58 -19.46
C VAL A 270 7.37 11.83 -19.27
N SER A 271 8.46 11.97 -20.03
CA SER A 271 9.32 13.17 -20.02
C SER A 271 8.62 14.46 -20.50
N ARG A 272 7.45 14.33 -21.16
CA ARG A 272 6.62 15.43 -21.67
C ARG A 272 5.40 15.73 -20.80
N ILE A 273 5.07 14.86 -19.83
CA ILE A 273 4.02 15.14 -18.84
C ILE A 273 4.57 16.20 -17.90
N LYS A 274 4.17 17.45 -18.13
CA LYS A 274 4.65 18.61 -17.36
C LYS A 274 3.72 19.00 -16.21
N GLU A 275 2.45 18.61 -16.28
CA GLU A 275 1.41 19.10 -15.36
C GLU A 275 0.46 17.97 -14.94
N ASN A 276 0.14 17.93 -13.66
CA ASN A 276 -0.80 16.97 -13.06
C ASN A 276 -2.24 17.46 -13.28
N ASN A 277 -2.88 17.08 -14.40
CA ASN A 277 -4.29 17.40 -14.66
C ASN A 277 -5.26 16.42 -14.01
N VAL A 278 -4.98 16.01 -12.77
CA VAL A 278 -5.78 15.02 -12.03
C VAL A 278 -7.26 15.42 -11.94
N GLY A 279 -7.53 16.71 -11.84
CA GLY A 279 -8.89 17.26 -11.76
C GLY A 279 -9.72 17.15 -13.04
N GLU A 280 -9.10 16.91 -14.20
CA GLU A 280 -9.80 16.76 -15.49
C GLU A 280 -10.21 15.31 -15.77
N ILE A 281 -9.57 14.35 -15.08
CA ILE A 281 -9.87 12.93 -15.23
C ILE A 281 -11.21 12.63 -14.53
N PRO A 282 -12.22 12.07 -15.22
CA PRO A 282 -13.48 11.70 -14.56
C PRO A 282 -13.25 10.71 -13.42
N VAL A 283 -14.00 10.86 -12.33
CA VAL A 283 -14.07 9.85 -11.27
C VAL A 283 -15.06 8.76 -11.72
N PRO A 284 -14.70 7.47 -11.64
CA PRO A 284 -15.58 6.39 -12.04
C PRO A 284 -16.76 6.25 -11.07
N ASN A 285 -17.96 6.11 -11.63
CA ASN A 285 -19.16 5.88 -10.83
C ASN A 285 -19.23 4.40 -10.38
N GLY A 286 -19.52 4.16 -9.10
CA GLY A 286 -19.66 2.81 -8.54
C GLY A 286 -18.37 2.00 -8.34
N LYS A 287 -17.19 2.58 -8.61
CA LYS A 287 -15.89 1.93 -8.32
C LYS A 287 -15.46 2.31 -6.89
N ASN A 288 -15.09 1.33 -6.07
CA ASN A 288 -14.57 1.51 -4.71
C ASN A 288 -13.03 1.46 -4.65
N HIS A 289 -12.36 1.51 -5.80
CA HIS A 289 -10.91 1.47 -5.87
C HIS A 289 -10.35 2.28 -7.04
N GLU A 290 -9.08 2.70 -6.94
CA GLU A 290 -8.33 3.28 -8.05
C GLU A 290 -6.85 2.89 -8.01
N PHE A 291 -6.22 2.92 -9.19
CA PHE A 291 -4.80 2.64 -9.40
C PHE A 291 -4.06 3.91 -9.77
N TRP A 292 -3.14 4.37 -8.92
CA TRP A 292 -2.36 5.59 -9.13
C TRP A 292 -0.89 5.23 -9.37
N LYS A 293 -0.28 5.75 -10.43
CA LYS A 293 1.12 5.51 -10.77
C LYS A 293 1.92 6.81 -10.70
N ILE A 294 3.05 6.79 -10.02
CA ILE A 294 3.96 7.93 -9.95
C ILE A 294 5.10 7.75 -10.95
N LEU A 295 5.18 8.71 -11.84
CA LEU A 295 6.17 8.80 -12.88
C LEU A 295 7.34 9.66 -12.40
N ILE A 296 8.54 9.07 -12.36
CA ILE A 296 9.79 9.76 -12.05
C ILE A 296 10.81 9.50 -13.17
N ASP A 297 11.59 10.52 -13.50
CA ASP A 297 12.70 10.40 -14.43
C ASP A 297 13.89 9.64 -13.81
N ASP A 298 14.59 8.84 -14.62
CA ASP A 298 15.75 8.02 -14.20
C ASP A 298 16.81 8.87 -13.48
N SER A 299 17.08 10.10 -13.94
CA SER A 299 18.10 10.97 -13.32
C SER A 299 17.67 11.46 -11.94
N LYS A 300 16.39 11.85 -11.78
CA LYS A 300 15.83 12.23 -10.46
C LYS A 300 15.84 11.05 -9.51
N MET A 301 15.48 9.86 -10.00
CA MET A 301 15.52 8.62 -9.22
C MET A 301 16.95 8.31 -8.74
N LEU A 302 17.93 8.32 -9.63
CA LEU A 302 19.35 8.11 -9.31
C LEU A 302 19.81 9.06 -8.19
N GLN A 303 19.57 10.36 -8.38
CA GLN A 303 19.99 11.37 -7.42
C GLN A 303 19.30 11.20 -6.06
N ARG A 304 17.97 11.01 -6.03
CA ARG A 304 17.20 10.92 -4.78
C ARG A 304 17.54 9.66 -3.99
N VAL A 305 17.59 8.51 -4.65
CA VAL A 305 17.89 7.24 -3.98
C VAL A 305 19.37 7.18 -3.60
N GLY A 306 20.27 7.70 -4.43
CA GLY A 306 21.69 7.86 -4.11
C GLY A 306 21.90 8.71 -2.84
N LYS A 307 21.24 9.87 -2.74
CA LYS A 307 21.24 10.70 -1.53
C LYS A 307 20.72 9.95 -0.29
N ARG A 308 19.68 9.12 -0.44
CA ARG A 308 19.16 8.27 0.65
C ARG A 308 20.18 7.24 1.10
N HIS A 309 20.90 6.59 0.17
CA HIS A 309 21.98 5.67 0.51
C HIS A 309 23.11 6.35 1.31
N VAL A 310 23.50 7.57 0.91
CA VAL A 310 24.49 8.36 1.66
C VAL A 310 23.97 8.71 3.05
N LYS A 311 22.74 9.23 3.16
CA LYS A 311 22.13 9.61 4.44
C LYS A 311 21.97 8.43 5.41
N ALA A 312 21.71 7.24 4.88
CA ALA A 312 21.62 6.00 5.66
C ALA A 312 23.00 5.40 6.02
N GLY A 313 24.11 6.01 5.58
CA GLY A 313 25.47 5.50 5.85
C GLY A 313 25.85 4.24 5.07
N ILE A 314 25.09 3.89 4.02
CA ILE A 314 25.33 2.70 3.20
C ILE A 314 26.55 2.90 2.29
N VAL A 315 26.78 4.13 1.84
CA VAL A 315 27.89 4.58 0.97
C VAL A 315 28.40 5.94 1.44
N LYS A 316 29.60 6.34 1.01
CA LYS A 316 30.24 7.58 1.47
C LYS A 316 29.96 8.77 0.56
N THR A 317 29.77 8.53 -0.73
CA THR A 317 29.59 9.59 -1.73
C THR A 317 28.31 9.40 -2.51
N LEU A 318 27.81 10.50 -3.11
CA LEU A 318 26.65 10.44 -3.99
C LEU A 318 26.92 9.54 -5.21
N GLU A 319 28.12 9.60 -5.78
CA GLU A 319 28.54 8.78 -6.91
C GLU A 319 28.45 7.27 -6.59
N GLU A 320 28.99 6.84 -5.44
CA GLU A 320 28.84 5.45 -4.97
C GLU A 320 27.36 5.07 -4.78
N GLY A 321 26.55 6.01 -4.29
CA GLY A 321 25.11 5.82 -4.11
C GLY A 321 24.37 5.62 -5.43
N GLU A 322 24.68 6.44 -6.44
CA GLU A 322 24.10 6.33 -7.78
C GLU A 322 24.52 5.04 -8.48
N GLU A 323 25.79 4.63 -8.37
CA GLU A 323 26.25 3.33 -8.89
C GLU A 323 25.50 2.16 -8.23
N ARG A 324 25.28 2.21 -6.92
CA ARG A 324 24.46 1.21 -6.23
C ARG A 324 23.02 1.17 -6.75
N VAL A 325 22.40 2.33 -6.96
CA VAL A 325 21.04 2.44 -7.51
C VAL A 325 20.95 1.79 -8.89
N LYS A 326 21.96 1.99 -9.76
CA LYS A 326 21.99 1.37 -11.10
C LYS A 326 21.96 -0.16 -11.06
N VAL A 327 22.54 -0.76 -10.02
CA VAL A 327 22.63 -2.22 -9.88
C VAL A 327 21.36 -2.84 -9.33
N ASN A 328 20.67 -2.18 -8.38
CA ASN A 328 19.51 -2.77 -7.69
C ASN A 328 18.19 -2.04 -7.98
N ASP A 329 18.08 -0.81 -7.50
CA ASP A 329 16.84 -0.03 -7.47
C ASP A 329 16.34 0.36 -8.86
N LEU A 330 17.23 0.79 -9.76
CA LEU A 330 16.88 1.23 -11.11
C LEU A 330 16.26 0.12 -11.94
N PRO A 331 16.82 -1.12 -11.98
CA PRO A 331 16.13 -2.26 -12.58
C PRO A 331 14.73 -2.51 -12.01
N ASN A 332 14.53 -2.33 -10.70
CA ASN A 332 13.22 -2.48 -10.07
C ASN A 332 12.26 -1.39 -10.55
N GLY A 333 12.68 -0.13 -10.54
CA GLY A 333 11.89 1.00 -11.05
C GLY A 333 11.49 0.83 -12.52
N LYS A 334 12.44 0.42 -13.38
CA LYS A 334 12.17 0.13 -14.80
C LYS A 334 11.17 -1.01 -14.98
N ARG A 335 11.27 -2.05 -14.16
CA ARG A 335 10.31 -3.16 -14.15
C ARG A 335 8.91 -2.66 -13.80
N VAL A 336 8.77 -1.85 -12.75
CA VAL A 336 7.49 -1.24 -12.36
C VAL A 336 6.87 -0.45 -13.51
N TYR A 337 7.64 0.37 -14.23
CA TYR A 337 7.09 1.14 -15.35
C TYR A 337 6.65 0.29 -16.53
N ARG A 338 7.51 -0.65 -16.94
CA ARG A 338 7.29 -1.43 -18.16
C ARG A 338 6.25 -2.53 -17.96
N GLU A 339 6.24 -3.16 -16.79
CA GLU A 339 5.55 -4.43 -16.54
C GLU A 339 4.36 -4.29 -15.59
N SER A 340 3.91 -3.08 -15.26
CA SER A 340 2.68 -2.91 -14.47
C SER A 340 1.44 -2.75 -15.35
N PHE A 341 0.29 -3.08 -14.80
CA PHE A 341 -1.01 -2.69 -15.34
C PHE A 341 -1.13 -1.17 -15.52
N ARG A 342 -2.11 -0.76 -16.31
CA ARG A 342 -2.48 0.65 -16.45
C ARG A 342 -2.93 1.23 -15.11
N GLY A 343 -2.60 2.49 -14.88
CA GLY A 343 -3.17 3.28 -13.78
C GLY A 343 -4.46 3.95 -14.24
N ASP A 344 -5.37 4.22 -13.31
CA ASP A 344 -6.45 5.19 -13.52
C ASP A 344 -5.89 6.63 -13.56
N ILE A 345 -4.75 6.86 -12.90
CA ILE A 345 -4.07 8.16 -12.84
C ILE A 345 -2.55 7.98 -12.94
N ASP A 346 -1.93 8.80 -13.77
CA ASP A 346 -0.48 9.03 -13.75
C ASP A 346 -0.16 10.36 -13.07
N ILE A 347 0.72 10.33 -12.08
CA ILE A 347 1.14 11.46 -11.25
C ILE A 347 2.63 11.72 -11.51
N VAL A 348 2.98 12.93 -11.92
CA VAL A 348 4.39 13.32 -12.03
C VAL A 348 4.98 13.50 -10.63
N SER A 349 6.15 12.93 -10.40
CA SER A 349 6.87 13.02 -9.14
C SER A 349 7.14 14.47 -8.73
N ILE A 350 6.69 14.81 -7.52
CA ILE A 350 6.77 16.16 -6.94
C ILE A 350 8.10 16.29 -6.17
N ASP A 351 8.75 17.45 -6.26
CA ASP A 351 9.87 17.84 -5.40
C ASP A 351 9.31 18.56 -4.16
N ASP A 352 9.24 17.89 -3.00
CA ASP A 352 8.78 18.54 -1.77
C ASP A 352 9.92 19.45 -1.26
N GLN A 353 9.70 20.78 -1.19
CA GLN A 353 10.75 21.78 -0.86
C GLN A 353 11.35 21.63 0.56
N LYS A 354 10.83 20.70 1.37
CA LYS A 354 11.39 20.34 2.67
C LYS A 354 12.54 19.33 2.58
N GLU A 355 12.74 18.66 1.44
CA GLU A 355 13.87 17.72 1.25
C GLU A 355 15.14 18.38 0.70
N THR A 356 15.10 19.68 0.40
CA THR A 356 16.22 20.43 -0.20
C THR A 356 17.16 21.13 0.80
N ASN A 357 16.94 20.98 2.12
CA ASN A 357 17.81 21.56 3.15
C ASN A 357 18.53 20.50 3.98
#